data_AF-A0AB33HR32-F1
#
_entry.id   AF-A0AB33HR32-F1
#
_cell.length_a   1.000
_cell.length_b   1.000
_cell.length_c   1.000
_cell.angle_alpha   90.00
_cell.angle_beta   90.00
_cell.angle_gamma   90.00
#
_symmetry.space_group_name_H-M   'P 1'
#
loop_
_entity.id
_entity.type
_entity.pdbx_description
1 polymer ?
#
loop_
_entity_poly.entity_id
_entity_poly.type
_entity_poly.pdbx_seq_one_letter_code
_entity_poly.pdbx_strand_id
1 'polypeptide(L)'
;MNKKSIWSKTAFGSLFLLLGTAFTACSNYDFQANLTSLNQLRTSANKDINLTQDKNTLIDALKTAFENNSEGTTKVLLDAWKFSLYDAKILEKQDPVKFVKAFGSGKSKEDIEPSAGVRGLRFVERFGDNTASLIKNAILLDQQKVEVFNIRFKSSRDFTIQIKLNAKGNYKKSEVEKYKSQIGLQDNELGDKEEGTLEADLIFTYTPPASNLFSKSNFDKLTKSINFNTNLKLEMVGKDEVMRKILNSSAFTNNLASVNYPNQAVNLLPYVLYSIL
;
A
#
# COMPACT_ATOMS: atom_id res chain seq x y z
N MET A 1 44.40 -48.38 -63.30
CA MET A 1 43.86 -49.52 -62.52
C MET A 1 44.48 -49.51 -61.13
N ASN A 2 43.71 -49.10 -60.11
CA ASN A 2 43.30 -49.89 -58.93
C ASN A 2 44.47 -50.23 -57.95
N LYS A 3 44.46 -49.89 -56.67
CA LYS A 3 43.41 -50.02 -55.62
C LYS A 3 43.68 -49.03 -54.47
N LYS A 4 42.67 -48.28 -53.97
CA LYS A 4 41.91 -48.48 -52.69
C LYS A 4 42.82 -48.49 -51.43
N SER A 5 42.51 -47.87 -50.30
CA SER A 5 41.34 -47.19 -49.75
C SER A 5 41.75 -46.72 -48.36
N ILE A 6 41.70 -45.41 -48.05
CA ILE A 6 41.63 -44.94 -46.67
C ILE A 6 40.40 -44.07 -46.57
N TRP A 7 39.45 -44.57 -45.79
CA TRP A 7 38.15 -43.98 -45.52
C TRP A 7 38.29 -42.59 -44.88
N SER A 8 37.63 -41.63 -45.52
CA SER A 8 37.24 -40.34 -44.97
C SER A 8 36.21 -40.50 -43.87
N LYS A 9 36.48 -39.98 -42.67
CA LYS A 9 35.45 -39.59 -41.69
C LYS A 9 35.39 -38.07 -41.61
N THR A 10 34.79 -37.47 -42.62
CA THR A 10 34.30 -36.09 -42.61
C THR A 10 32.88 -36.12 -43.17
N ALA A 11 31.91 -36.33 -42.28
CA ALA A 11 30.51 -36.05 -42.56
C ALA A 11 29.77 -35.86 -41.23
N PHE A 12 28.87 -34.87 -41.23
CA PHE A 12 27.98 -34.46 -40.13
C PHE A 12 28.56 -33.52 -39.07
N GLY A 13 29.24 -32.47 -39.53
CA GLY A 13 29.24 -31.17 -38.83
C GLY A 13 28.33 -30.19 -39.56
N SER A 14 27.01 -30.26 -39.32
CA SER A 14 26.00 -29.21 -39.57
C SER A 14 24.59 -29.77 -39.68
N LEU A 15 23.93 -30.09 -38.55
CA LEU A 15 22.46 -29.98 -38.45
C LEU A 15 21.90 -30.16 -37.03
N PHE A 16 22.51 -29.57 -35.98
CA PHE A 16 21.85 -29.51 -34.66
C PHE A 16 22.26 -28.25 -33.90
N LEU A 17 22.00 -27.08 -34.51
CA LEU A 17 22.10 -25.79 -33.83
C LEU A 17 20.95 -24.88 -34.26
N LEU A 18 19.70 -25.34 -34.09
CA LEU A 18 18.52 -24.50 -34.31
C LEU A 18 17.27 -24.97 -33.53
N LEU A 19 17.46 -25.52 -32.32
CA LEU A 19 16.35 -25.83 -31.39
C LEU A 19 16.65 -25.46 -29.93
N GLY A 20 17.60 -24.56 -29.68
CA GLY A 20 17.85 -24.02 -28.35
C GLY A 20 17.85 -22.49 -28.44
N THR A 21 16.82 -21.85 -27.88
CA THR A 21 16.63 -20.41 -27.54
C THR A 21 15.28 -19.79 -27.92
N ALA A 22 14.22 -20.57 -28.15
CA ALA A 22 12.88 -20.02 -28.42
C ALA A 22 11.80 -20.30 -27.35
N PHE A 23 12.15 -20.49 -26.07
CA PHE A 23 11.15 -20.75 -25.01
C PHE A 23 11.28 -19.90 -23.73
N THR A 24 11.98 -18.77 -23.75
CA THR A 24 12.00 -17.81 -22.63
C THR A 24 11.33 -16.46 -22.94
N ALA A 25 10.82 -16.24 -24.15
CA ALA A 25 10.19 -14.97 -24.53
C ALA A 25 8.65 -14.95 -24.44
N CYS A 26 7.99 -16.07 -24.14
CA CYS A 26 6.51 -16.13 -24.11
C CYS A 26 5.88 -15.94 -22.73
N SER A 27 6.63 -15.98 -21.61
CA SER A 27 6.01 -16.00 -20.28
C SER A 27 5.51 -14.65 -19.75
N ASN A 28 5.96 -13.54 -20.32
CA ASN A 28 5.46 -12.20 -19.95
C ASN A 28 4.24 -11.78 -20.76
N TYR A 29 4.02 -12.40 -21.93
CA TYR A 29 2.92 -12.05 -22.82
C TYR A 29 1.55 -12.44 -22.21
N ASP A 30 1.50 -13.57 -21.49
CA ASP A 30 0.25 -14.12 -20.95
C ASP A 30 -0.43 -13.20 -19.93
N PHE A 31 0.32 -12.60 -18.99
CA PHE A 31 -0.30 -11.72 -18.00
C PHE A 31 -0.55 -10.32 -18.57
N GLN A 32 0.34 -9.82 -19.43
CA GLN A 32 0.15 -8.52 -20.07
C GLN A 32 -1.07 -8.52 -20.99
N ALA A 33 -1.45 -9.66 -21.56
CA ALA A 33 -2.65 -9.79 -22.38
C ALA A 33 -3.95 -9.77 -21.54
N ASN A 34 -3.96 -10.40 -20.35
CA ASN A 34 -5.18 -10.53 -19.55
C ASN A 34 -4.91 -10.81 -18.06
N LEU A 35 -4.45 -9.80 -17.32
CA LEU A 35 -4.20 -9.93 -15.88
C LEU A 35 -5.51 -9.94 -15.09
N THR A 36 -5.79 -11.03 -14.38
CA THR A 36 -7.04 -11.20 -13.61
C THR A 36 -6.84 -11.66 -12.17
N SER A 37 -5.63 -12.06 -11.77
CA SER A 37 -5.34 -12.46 -10.39
C SER A 37 -3.92 -12.11 -9.92
N LEU A 38 -3.76 -11.91 -8.61
CA LEU A 38 -2.46 -11.67 -7.99
C LEU A 38 -1.49 -12.86 -8.15
N ASN A 39 -2.01 -14.09 -8.19
CA ASN A 39 -1.17 -15.29 -8.37
C ASN A 39 -0.56 -15.39 -9.77
N GLN A 40 -1.28 -14.94 -10.81
CA GLN A 40 -0.70 -14.81 -12.15
C GLN A 40 0.49 -13.84 -12.12
N LEU A 41 0.33 -12.65 -11.53
CA LEU A 41 1.40 -11.67 -11.42
C LEU A 41 2.62 -12.22 -10.66
N ARG A 42 2.39 -12.93 -9.55
CA ARG A 42 3.47 -13.59 -8.78
C ARG A 42 4.21 -14.64 -9.60
N THR A 43 3.48 -15.46 -10.35
CA THR A 43 4.08 -16.50 -11.19
C THR A 43 4.93 -15.88 -12.30
N SER A 44 4.49 -14.77 -12.89
CA SER A 44 5.29 -14.01 -13.85
C SER A 44 6.52 -13.39 -13.20
N ALA A 45 6.41 -12.77 -12.02
CA ALA A 45 7.53 -12.20 -11.28
C ALA A 45 8.59 -13.24 -10.86
N ASN A 46 8.18 -14.47 -10.57
CA ASN A 46 9.09 -15.58 -10.28
C ASN A 46 9.84 -16.08 -11.52
N LYS A 47 9.25 -15.92 -12.72
CA LYS A 47 9.87 -16.31 -13.99
C LYS A 47 10.75 -15.20 -14.58
N ASP A 48 10.36 -13.94 -14.38
CA ASP A 48 11.11 -12.77 -14.84
C ASP A 48 11.51 -11.89 -13.65
N ILE A 49 12.77 -12.06 -13.23
CA ILE A 49 13.37 -11.33 -12.12
C ILE A 49 13.34 -9.81 -12.31
N ASN A 50 13.29 -9.30 -13.55
CA ASN A 50 13.29 -7.87 -13.83
C ASN A 50 12.03 -7.18 -13.28
N LEU A 51 10.90 -7.89 -13.24
CA LEU A 51 9.65 -7.40 -12.64
C LEU A 51 9.80 -7.08 -11.15
N THR A 52 10.79 -7.66 -10.46
CA THR A 52 11.06 -7.38 -9.04
C THR A 52 12.28 -6.49 -8.81
N GLN A 53 13.17 -6.35 -9.79
CA GLN A 53 14.43 -5.59 -9.67
C GLN A 53 14.32 -4.18 -10.26
N ASP A 54 13.57 -4.01 -11.34
CA ASP A 54 13.35 -2.72 -12.00
C ASP A 54 11.88 -2.30 -11.91
N LYS A 55 11.63 -1.23 -11.16
CA LYS A 55 10.30 -0.62 -11.01
C LYS A 55 9.73 -0.15 -12.35
N ASN A 56 10.55 0.31 -13.29
CA ASN A 56 10.07 0.79 -14.59
C ASN A 56 9.53 -0.37 -15.43
N THR A 57 10.25 -1.49 -15.46
CA THR A 57 9.80 -2.71 -16.13
C THR A 57 8.47 -3.22 -15.57
N LEU A 58 8.30 -3.22 -14.25
CA LEU A 58 7.03 -3.60 -13.61
C LEU A 58 5.88 -2.63 -13.97
N ILE A 59 6.13 -1.32 -13.94
CA ILE A 59 5.13 -0.30 -14.29
C ILE A 59 4.68 -0.48 -15.74
N ASP A 60 5.62 -0.65 -16.68
CA ASP A 60 5.30 -0.86 -18.09
C ASP A 60 4.43 -2.09 -18.30
N ALA A 61 4.81 -3.21 -17.69
CA ALA A 61 4.07 -4.45 -17.85
C ALA A 61 2.65 -4.37 -17.26
N LEU A 62 2.48 -3.72 -16.11
CA LEU A 62 1.17 -3.47 -15.50
C LEU A 62 0.34 -2.45 -16.31
N LYS A 63 0.98 -1.46 -16.93
CA LYS A 63 0.32 -0.51 -17.81
C LYS A 63 -0.22 -1.20 -19.06
N THR A 64 0.57 -2.05 -19.70
CA THR A 64 0.13 -2.88 -20.83
C THR A 64 -1.03 -3.80 -20.42
N ALA A 65 -0.92 -4.45 -19.27
CA ALA A 65 -2.01 -5.27 -18.71
C ALA A 65 -3.29 -4.45 -18.50
N PHE A 66 -3.17 -3.22 -18.00
CA PHE A 66 -4.30 -2.31 -17.79
C PHE A 66 -4.94 -1.88 -19.12
N GLU A 67 -4.15 -1.61 -20.16
CA GLU A 67 -4.67 -1.26 -21.49
C GLU A 67 -5.48 -2.40 -22.11
N ASN A 68 -5.08 -3.65 -21.87
CA ASN A 68 -5.77 -4.84 -22.38
C ASN A 68 -6.97 -5.26 -21.50
N ASN A 69 -6.84 -5.18 -20.17
CA ASN A 69 -7.89 -5.50 -19.21
C ASN A 69 -7.82 -4.56 -18.00
N SER A 70 -8.45 -3.39 -18.11
CA SER A 70 -8.42 -2.36 -17.08
C SER A 70 -9.10 -2.80 -15.77
N GLU A 71 -10.23 -3.51 -15.86
CA GLU A 71 -10.97 -3.99 -14.68
C GLU A 71 -10.17 -5.06 -13.94
N GLY A 72 -9.71 -6.10 -14.64
CA GLY A 72 -8.93 -7.19 -14.07
C GLY A 72 -7.62 -6.69 -13.46
N THR A 73 -6.89 -5.83 -14.19
CA THR A 73 -5.65 -5.25 -13.69
C THR A 73 -5.89 -4.40 -12.46
N THR A 74 -6.93 -3.55 -12.44
CA THR A 74 -7.23 -2.72 -11.26
C THR A 74 -7.56 -3.59 -10.04
N LYS A 75 -8.34 -4.66 -10.21
CA LYS A 75 -8.62 -5.60 -9.13
C LYS A 75 -7.33 -6.23 -8.58
N VAL A 76 -6.40 -6.63 -9.45
CA VAL A 76 -5.11 -7.17 -9.00
C VAL A 76 -4.26 -6.14 -8.23
N LEU A 77 -4.24 -4.88 -8.66
CA LEU A 77 -3.54 -3.82 -7.93
C LEU A 77 -4.14 -3.60 -6.52
N LEU A 78 -5.47 -3.62 -6.41
CA LEU A 78 -6.17 -3.50 -5.12
C LEU A 78 -6.00 -4.76 -4.25
N ASP A 79 -5.96 -5.94 -4.84
CA ASP A 79 -5.68 -7.19 -4.14
C ASP A 79 -4.25 -7.22 -3.59
N ALA A 80 -3.27 -6.67 -4.31
CA ALA A 80 -1.91 -6.52 -3.81
C ALA A 80 -1.83 -5.57 -2.61
N TRP A 81 -2.60 -4.48 -2.63
CA TRP A 81 -2.76 -3.58 -1.48
C TRP A 81 -3.34 -4.32 -0.28
N LYS A 82 -4.46 -5.03 -0.47
CA LYS A 82 -5.12 -5.84 0.55
C LYS A 82 -4.20 -6.92 1.12
N PHE A 83 -3.53 -7.68 0.26
CA PHE A 83 -2.58 -8.73 0.67
C PHE A 83 -1.47 -8.15 1.54
N SER A 84 -0.86 -7.03 1.12
CA SER A 84 0.26 -6.42 1.82
C SER A 84 -0.13 -5.94 3.22
N LEU A 85 -1.32 -5.36 3.37
CA LEU A 85 -1.80 -4.91 4.69
C LEU A 85 -2.17 -6.07 5.61
N TYR A 86 -2.74 -7.15 5.09
CA TYR A 86 -3.08 -8.33 5.89
C TYR A 86 -1.89 -9.19 6.30
N ASP A 87 -0.73 -9.04 5.65
CA ASP A 87 0.50 -9.76 6.04
C ASP A 87 0.99 -9.40 7.46
N ALA A 88 0.33 -8.49 8.20
CA ALA A 88 0.63 -7.95 9.54
C ALA A 88 2.01 -7.28 9.68
N LYS A 89 3.02 -7.80 8.99
CA LYS A 89 4.38 -7.34 8.94
C LYS A 89 4.47 -5.88 8.53
N ILE A 90 3.69 -5.42 7.55
CA ILE A 90 3.91 -4.05 7.09
C ILE A 90 3.44 -2.98 8.10
N LEU A 91 2.35 -3.24 8.82
CA LEU A 91 1.75 -2.29 9.76
C LEU A 91 2.20 -2.49 11.22
N GLU A 92 2.58 -3.72 11.60
CA GLU A 92 3.06 -4.07 12.94
C GLU A 92 4.57 -4.35 12.98
N LYS A 93 5.09 -5.22 12.12
CA LYS A 93 6.48 -5.72 12.18
C LYS A 93 7.15 -5.88 10.81
N GLN A 94 7.83 -4.84 10.35
CA GLN A 94 8.37 -4.81 8.98
C GLN A 94 9.43 -5.89 8.77
N ASP A 95 9.36 -6.59 7.63
CA ASP A 95 10.52 -7.25 7.06
C ASP A 95 11.40 -6.16 6.43
N PRO A 96 12.55 -5.79 7.02
CA PRO A 96 13.26 -4.59 6.61
C PRO A 96 13.75 -4.67 5.16
N VAL A 97 14.19 -5.85 4.70
CA VAL A 97 14.73 -6.04 3.35
C VAL A 97 13.61 -5.89 2.33
N LYS A 98 12.51 -6.62 2.55
CA LYS A 98 11.35 -6.58 1.65
C LYS A 98 10.67 -5.21 1.67
N PHE A 99 10.57 -4.58 2.83
CA PHE A 99 9.99 -3.26 3.01
C PHE A 99 10.80 -2.19 2.26
N VAL A 100 12.11 -2.12 2.46
CA VAL A 100 12.98 -1.14 1.79
C VAL A 100 12.95 -1.31 0.28
N LYS A 101 12.95 -2.55 -0.22
CA LYS A 101 12.86 -2.81 -1.67
C LYS A 101 11.54 -2.32 -2.26
N ALA A 102 10.42 -2.54 -1.55
CA ALA A 102 9.09 -2.12 -1.98
C ALA A 102 8.85 -0.61 -1.83
N PHE A 103 8.98 -0.08 -0.61
CA PHE A 103 8.58 1.28 -0.22
C PHE A 103 9.70 2.31 -0.34
N GLY A 104 10.96 1.87 -0.39
CA GLY A 104 12.13 2.73 -0.48
C GLY A 104 12.83 2.95 0.88
N SER A 105 14.07 3.43 0.81
CA SER A 105 14.85 3.79 1.99
C SER A 105 14.28 5.03 2.68
N GLY A 106 14.43 5.11 4.00
CA GLY A 106 13.95 6.23 4.82
C GLY A 106 12.43 6.29 5.01
N LYS A 107 11.68 5.32 4.47
CA LYS A 107 10.25 5.15 4.75
C LYS A 107 10.03 4.35 6.03
N SER A 108 8.89 4.59 6.67
CA SER A 108 8.45 3.95 7.90
C SER A 108 7.01 3.45 7.78
N LYS A 109 6.49 2.79 8.82
CA LYS A 109 5.09 2.34 8.84
C LYS A 109 4.07 3.48 8.82
N GLU A 110 4.49 4.69 9.16
CA GLU A 110 3.63 5.88 9.13
C GLU A 110 3.45 6.41 7.70
N ASP A 111 4.34 6.03 6.78
CA ASP A 111 4.26 6.38 5.35
C ASP A 111 3.37 5.43 4.54
N ILE A 112 2.87 4.37 5.18
CA ILE A 112 1.98 3.40 4.56
C ILE A 112 0.55 3.91 4.71
N GLU A 113 -0.23 3.78 3.65
CA GLU A 113 -1.65 4.11 3.65
C GLU A 113 -2.50 2.84 3.63
N PRO A 114 -3.43 2.66 4.59
CA PRO A 114 -3.69 3.47 5.76
C PRO A 114 -2.72 3.20 6.92
N SER A 115 -2.63 4.16 7.85
CA SER A 115 -1.84 4.05 9.08
C SER A 115 -2.42 4.93 10.21
N ALA A 116 -2.25 4.49 11.45
CA ALA A 116 -2.59 5.21 12.68
C ALA A 116 -1.55 6.27 13.07
N GLY A 117 -0.44 6.37 12.34
CA GLY A 117 0.59 7.37 12.57
C GLY A 117 0.20 8.77 12.11
N VAL A 118 1.05 9.75 12.42
CA VAL A 118 0.85 11.17 12.11
C VAL A 118 0.54 11.42 10.64
N ARG A 119 1.29 10.79 9.74
CA ARG A 119 1.13 10.91 8.29
C ARG A 119 -0.10 10.15 7.79
N GLY A 120 -0.41 8.99 8.36
CA GLY A 120 -1.56 8.17 7.97
C GLY A 120 -2.90 8.82 8.35
N LEU A 121 -2.97 9.44 9.52
CA LEU A 121 -4.14 10.18 9.99
C LEU A 121 -4.22 11.63 9.48
N ARG A 122 -3.25 12.01 8.62
CA ARG A 122 -3.14 13.31 7.97
C ARG A 122 -3.07 14.49 8.96
N PHE A 123 -2.44 14.30 10.12
CA PHE A 123 -2.40 15.32 11.16
C PHE A 123 -1.57 16.54 10.76
N VAL A 124 -0.53 16.34 9.96
CA VAL A 124 0.31 17.43 9.45
C VAL A 124 -0.51 18.37 8.57
N GLU A 125 -1.30 17.80 7.65
CA GLU A 125 -2.17 18.53 6.72
C GLU A 125 -3.25 19.34 7.46
N ARG A 126 -3.54 18.98 8.71
CA ARG A 126 -4.61 19.58 9.52
C ARG A 126 -4.10 20.61 10.53
N PHE A 127 -2.93 20.39 11.12
CA PHE A 127 -2.46 21.15 12.28
C PHE A 127 -1.03 21.71 12.13
N GLY A 128 -0.34 21.40 11.04
CA GLY A 128 1.08 21.72 10.83
C GLY A 128 2.02 20.76 11.56
N ASP A 129 3.28 20.71 11.14
CA ASP A 129 4.25 19.69 11.58
C ASP A 129 4.52 19.68 13.09
N ASN A 130 4.73 20.85 13.68
CA ASN A 130 5.00 20.97 15.11
C ASN A 130 3.80 20.49 15.92
N THR A 131 2.61 21.02 15.63
CA THR A 131 1.38 20.64 16.34
C THR A 131 1.03 19.17 16.14
N ALA A 132 1.18 18.63 14.92
CA ALA A 132 0.91 17.23 14.63
C ALA A 132 1.82 16.28 15.41
N SER A 133 3.11 16.63 15.53
CA SER A 133 4.09 15.87 16.31
C SER A 133 3.79 15.93 17.81
N LEU A 134 3.30 17.07 18.30
CA LEU A 134 2.88 17.23 19.69
C LEU A 134 1.60 16.44 20.00
N ILE A 135 0.59 16.51 19.12
CA ILE A 135 -0.64 15.73 19.21
C ILE A 135 -0.34 14.23 19.22
N LYS A 136 0.60 13.75 18.39
CA LYS A 136 1.04 12.34 18.39
C LYS A 136 1.46 11.85 19.77
N ASN A 137 2.10 12.70 20.57
CA ASN A 137 2.57 12.31 21.90
C ASN A 137 1.42 12.21 22.91
N ALA A 138 0.32 12.94 22.68
CA ALA A 138 -0.89 12.85 23.50
C ALA A 138 -1.79 11.67 23.11
N ILE A 139 -1.88 11.37 21.81
CA ILE A 139 -2.67 10.25 21.25
C ILE A 139 -1.78 9.25 20.51
N LEU A 140 -0.77 8.72 21.21
CA LEU A 140 0.16 7.79 20.60
C LEU A 140 -0.53 6.45 20.36
N LEU A 141 -0.78 6.13 19.08
CA LEU A 141 -1.24 4.83 18.62
C LEU A 141 -0.06 4.11 17.96
N ASP A 142 0.66 3.28 18.73
CA ASP A 142 1.89 2.64 18.30
C ASP A 142 1.68 1.23 17.73
N GLN A 143 0.52 0.63 17.95
CA GLN A 143 0.08 -0.66 17.41
C GLN A 143 -1.14 -0.47 16.54
N GLN A 144 -1.21 -1.23 15.44
CA GLN A 144 -2.33 -1.18 14.52
C GLN A 144 -2.50 -2.49 13.76
N LYS A 145 -3.75 -2.92 13.60
CA LYS A 145 -4.10 -4.15 12.90
C LYS A 145 -5.25 -3.89 11.94
N VAL A 146 -5.17 -4.43 10.73
CA VAL A 146 -6.29 -4.42 9.78
C VAL A 146 -7.34 -5.44 10.24
N GLU A 147 -8.51 -4.96 10.62
CA GLU A 147 -9.68 -5.81 10.93
C GLU A 147 -10.50 -6.08 9.67
N VAL A 148 -10.69 -5.06 8.83
CA VAL A 148 -11.53 -5.13 7.64
C VAL A 148 -10.81 -4.50 6.46
N PHE A 149 -10.85 -5.16 5.30
CA PHE A 149 -10.49 -4.58 4.01
C PHE A 149 -11.48 -5.09 2.96
N ASN A 150 -12.49 -4.27 2.70
CA ASN A 150 -13.54 -4.55 1.74
C ASN A 150 -13.31 -3.74 0.46
N ILE A 151 -13.41 -4.41 -0.68
CA ILE A 151 -13.29 -3.81 -2.01
C ILE A 151 -14.57 -4.09 -2.78
N ARG A 152 -15.29 -3.03 -3.16
CA ARG A 152 -16.34 -3.06 -4.18
C ARG A 152 -15.83 -2.28 -5.37
N PHE A 153 -15.37 -2.94 -6.42
CA PHE A 153 -14.88 -2.28 -7.62
C PHE A 153 -15.69 -2.73 -8.85
N LYS A 154 -16.35 -1.77 -9.51
CA LYS A 154 -17.05 -1.98 -10.79
C LYS A 154 -16.36 -1.20 -11.91
N SER A 155 -15.93 0.03 -11.64
CA SER A 155 -15.16 0.85 -12.59
C SER A 155 -14.41 1.96 -11.85
N SER A 156 -13.58 2.73 -12.55
CA SER A 156 -12.94 3.92 -11.97
C SER A 156 -13.93 5.01 -11.53
N ARG A 157 -15.19 4.95 -11.98
CA ARG A 157 -16.30 5.85 -11.58
C ARG A 157 -17.23 5.25 -10.53
N ASP A 158 -17.10 3.96 -10.23
CA ASP A 158 -17.96 3.26 -9.28
C ASP A 158 -17.11 2.23 -8.52
N PHE A 159 -16.58 2.69 -7.40
CA PHE A 159 -15.92 1.84 -6.44
C PHE A 159 -16.15 2.31 -5.01
N THR A 160 -15.92 1.42 -4.06
CA THR A 160 -15.79 1.76 -2.64
C THR A 160 -14.76 0.82 -2.05
N ILE A 161 -13.75 1.37 -1.40
CA ILE A 161 -12.79 0.60 -0.63
C ILE A 161 -12.91 1.07 0.81
N GLN A 162 -13.14 0.14 1.73
CA GLN A 162 -13.22 0.44 3.15
C GLN A 162 -12.19 -0.39 3.89
N ILE A 163 -11.33 0.30 4.64
CA ILE A 163 -10.30 -0.32 5.47
C ILE A 163 -10.55 0.11 6.91
N LYS A 164 -10.70 -0.87 7.82
CA LYS A 164 -10.82 -0.64 9.26
C LYS A 164 -9.54 -1.12 9.93
N LEU A 165 -8.87 -0.21 10.62
CA LEU A 165 -7.77 -0.53 11.52
C LEU A 165 -8.27 -0.48 12.96
N ASN A 166 -7.92 -1.48 13.76
CA ASN A 166 -7.90 -1.34 15.21
C ASN A 166 -6.53 -0.84 15.62
N ALA A 167 -6.47 0.32 16.25
CA ALA A 167 -5.24 0.95 16.69
C ALA A 167 -5.22 1.05 18.21
N LYS A 168 -4.06 0.75 18.78
CA LYS A 168 -3.81 0.77 20.22
C LYS A 168 -2.54 1.55 20.51
N GLY A 169 -2.47 2.09 21.71
CA GLY A 169 -1.23 2.58 22.27
C GLY A 169 -1.38 2.96 23.72
N ASN A 170 -0.38 3.66 24.23
CA ASN A 170 -0.30 4.06 25.62
C ASN A 170 -0.06 5.56 25.72
N TYR A 171 -0.55 6.16 26.80
CA TYR A 171 -0.28 7.55 27.12
C TYR A 171 0.35 7.66 28.50
N LYS A 172 1.19 8.69 28.67
CA LYS A 172 1.67 9.14 29.98
C LYS A 172 0.92 10.40 30.36
N LYS A 173 0.36 10.44 31.57
CA LYS A 173 -0.42 11.57 32.08
C LYS A 173 0.35 12.88 31.94
N SER A 174 1.61 12.89 32.37
CA SER A 174 2.50 14.06 32.27
C SER A 174 2.75 14.56 30.85
N GLU A 175 2.65 13.72 29.82
CA GLU A 175 2.77 14.13 28.42
C GLU A 175 1.43 14.67 27.91
N VAL A 176 0.32 13.98 28.20
CA VAL A 176 -1.03 14.41 27.80
C VAL A 176 -1.41 15.75 28.43
N GLU A 177 -1.04 15.97 29.70
CA GLU A 177 -1.31 17.21 30.42
C GLU A 177 -0.68 18.45 29.78
N LYS A 178 0.48 18.30 29.12
CA LYS A 178 1.11 19.39 28.36
C LYS A 178 0.23 19.86 27.20
N TYR A 179 -0.65 19.00 26.71
CA TYR A 179 -1.50 19.25 25.54
C TYR A 179 -3.00 19.24 25.84
N LYS A 180 -3.40 19.14 27.12
CA LYS A 180 -4.81 18.95 27.52
C LYS A 180 -5.76 19.99 26.94
N SER A 181 -5.33 21.25 26.85
CA SER A 181 -6.14 22.33 26.26
C SER A 181 -6.33 22.16 24.75
N GLN A 182 -5.32 21.67 24.02
CA GLN A 182 -5.40 21.45 22.57
C GLN A 182 -6.21 20.19 22.22
N ILE A 183 -6.19 19.19 23.09
CA ILE A 183 -7.03 17.97 22.94
C ILE A 183 -8.37 18.09 23.67
N GLY A 184 -8.62 19.23 24.31
CA GLY A 184 -9.79 19.60 25.11
C GLY A 184 -10.19 18.58 26.19
N LEU A 185 -9.19 18.05 26.88
CA LEU A 185 -9.38 17.39 28.16
C LEU A 185 -9.37 18.43 29.30
N GLN A 186 -10.24 18.23 30.28
CA GLN A 186 -10.30 19.00 31.52
C GLN A 186 -9.43 18.41 32.63
N ASP A 187 -9.24 19.18 33.70
CA ASP A 187 -8.55 18.73 34.89
C ASP A 187 -9.26 17.50 35.50
N ASN A 188 -8.47 16.50 35.89
CA ASN A 188 -8.90 15.21 36.48
C ASN A 188 -9.51 14.18 35.51
N GLU A 189 -9.62 14.45 34.20
CA GLU A 189 -10.23 13.49 33.26
C GLU A 189 -9.36 12.26 32.95
N LEU A 190 -8.07 12.32 33.26
CA LEU A 190 -7.13 11.20 33.14
C LEU A 190 -7.09 10.30 34.39
N GLY A 191 -7.82 10.70 35.44
CA GLY A 191 -7.77 10.05 36.76
C GLY A 191 -6.41 10.15 37.45
N ASP A 192 -6.18 9.28 38.43
CA ASP A 192 -4.98 9.29 39.27
C ASP A 192 -3.83 8.43 38.71
N LYS A 193 -4.04 7.75 37.59
CA LYS A 193 -3.02 6.88 36.99
C LYS A 193 -2.02 7.69 36.18
N GLU A 194 -0.73 7.42 36.39
CA GLU A 194 0.37 8.03 35.62
C GLU A 194 0.44 7.56 34.17
N GLU A 195 -0.09 6.37 33.88
CA GLU A 195 -0.12 5.79 32.54
C GLU A 195 -1.48 5.13 32.26
N GLY A 196 -1.89 5.13 31.00
CA GLY A 196 -3.11 4.48 30.54
C GLY A 196 -3.02 4.04 29.09
N THR A 197 -4.06 3.36 28.62
CA THR A 197 -4.15 2.82 27.25
C THR A 197 -5.10 3.67 26.41
N LEU A 198 -4.79 3.82 25.13
CA LEU A 198 -5.67 4.37 24.11
C LEU A 198 -6.00 3.29 23.09
N GLU A 199 -7.26 3.25 22.67
CA GLU A 199 -7.74 2.37 21.63
C GLU A 199 -8.79 3.07 20.77
N ALA A 200 -8.61 2.97 19.45
CA ALA A 200 -9.54 3.53 18.47
C ALA A 200 -9.72 2.58 17.29
N ASP A 201 -10.91 2.61 16.72
CA ASP A 201 -11.13 2.13 15.35
C ASP A 201 -10.91 3.30 14.38
N LEU A 202 -10.09 3.06 13.37
CA LEU A 202 -9.80 3.99 12.28
C LEU A 202 -10.41 3.44 11.00
N ILE A 203 -11.33 4.19 10.41
CA ILE A 203 -12.07 3.77 9.22
C ILE A 203 -11.67 4.69 8.06
N PHE A 204 -11.05 4.09 7.06
CA PHE A 204 -10.63 4.75 5.83
C PHE A 204 -11.59 4.33 4.73
N THR A 205 -12.34 5.27 4.18
CA THR A 205 -13.28 5.02 3.09
C THR A 205 -12.85 5.78 1.85
N TYR A 206 -12.51 5.02 0.80
CA TYR A 206 -12.06 5.53 -0.48
C TYR A 206 -13.18 5.44 -1.51
N THR A 207 -13.44 6.53 -2.22
CA THR A 207 -14.51 6.65 -3.23
C THR A 207 -14.00 7.36 -4.48
N PRO A 208 -14.69 7.23 -5.65
CA PRO A 208 -14.25 7.87 -6.87
C PRO A 208 -14.23 9.40 -6.73
N PRO A 209 -13.19 10.08 -7.24
CA PRO A 209 -13.21 11.53 -7.38
C PRO A 209 -14.14 11.95 -8.52
N ALA A 210 -14.66 13.18 -8.47
CA ALA A 210 -15.55 13.70 -9.51
C ALA A 210 -14.82 13.86 -10.87
N SER A 211 -13.53 14.17 -10.81
CA SER A 211 -12.61 14.35 -11.93
C SER A 211 -11.29 13.63 -11.68
N ASN A 212 -10.39 13.57 -12.68
CA ASN A 212 -9.08 12.91 -12.54
C ASN A 212 -9.20 11.43 -12.15
N LEU A 213 -10.02 10.67 -12.88
CA LEU A 213 -10.25 9.25 -12.63
C LEU A 213 -9.01 8.41 -12.90
N PHE A 214 -8.92 7.26 -12.23
CA PHE A 214 -7.86 6.29 -12.50
C PHE A 214 -7.90 5.81 -13.95
N SER A 215 -6.75 5.89 -14.62
CA SER A 215 -6.58 5.62 -16.05
C SER A 215 -5.13 5.23 -16.34
N LYS A 216 -4.81 4.97 -17.61
CA LYS A 216 -3.46 4.58 -18.03
C LYS A 216 -2.39 5.64 -17.75
N SER A 217 -2.74 6.93 -17.66
CA SER A 217 -1.79 8.00 -17.38
C SER A 217 -1.29 7.97 -15.94
N ASN A 218 -1.98 7.23 -15.05
CA ASN A 218 -1.59 7.05 -13.66
C ASN A 218 -0.44 6.06 -13.46
N PHE A 219 -0.04 5.33 -14.51
CA PHE A 219 1.14 4.47 -14.53
C PHE A 219 2.34 5.29 -14.98
N ASP A 220 3.03 5.90 -14.02
CA ASP A 220 4.07 6.90 -14.25
C ASP A 220 5.47 6.34 -13.94
N LYS A 221 6.27 6.18 -14.99
CA LYS A 221 7.66 5.72 -14.91
C LYS A 221 8.60 6.77 -14.34
N LEU A 222 8.31 8.06 -14.57
CA LEU A 222 9.20 9.14 -14.15
C LEU A 222 9.20 9.23 -12.62
N THR A 223 8.01 9.24 -12.03
CA THR A 223 7.86 9.25 -10.56
C THR A 223 7.88 7.86 -9.95
N LYS A 224 7.94 6.80 -10.77
CA LYS A 224 7.88 5.38 -10.36
C LYS A 224 6.66 5.12 -9.47
N SER A 225 5.48 5.46 -9.98
CA SER A 225 4.22 5.38 -9.24
C SER A 225 3.08 4.83 -10.06
N ILE A 226 2.11 4.22 -9.37
CA ILE A 226 0.81 3.82 -9.91
C ILE A 226 -0.24 4.49 -9.03
N ASN A 227 -0.65 5.70 -9.40
CA ASN A 227 -1.46 6.57 -8.55
C ASN A 227 -2.96 6.29 -8.71
N PHE A 228 -3.55 5.55 -7.77
CA PHE A 228 -4.97 5.29 -7.73
C PHE A 228 -5.73 6.48 -7.13
N ASN A 229 -6.37 7.26 -7.99
CA ASN A 229 -7.03 8.50 -7.64
C ASN A 229 -8.37 8.24 -6.92
N THR A 230 -8.61 8.96 -5.82
CA THR A 230 -9.71 8.71 -4.89
C THR A 230 -10.07 9.96 -4.09
N ASN A 231 -11.28 10.05 -3.58
CA ASN A 231 -11.56 10.80 -2.37
C ASN A 231 -11.32 9.91 -1.16
N LEU A 232 -10.96 10.48 -0.02
CA LEU A 232 -10.72 9.76 1.22
C LEU A 232 -11.58 10.36 2.33
N LYS A 233 -12.38 9.53 2.99
CA LYS A 233 -13.02 9.85 4.26
C LYS A 233 -12.29 9.10 5.38
N LEU A 234 -11.81 9.82 6.38
CA LEU A 234 -11.20 9.28 7.59
C LEU A 234 -12.18 9.43 8.74
N GLU A 235 -12.45 8.34 9.46
CA GLU A 235 -13.26 8.36 10.67
C GLU A 235 -12.52 7.69 11.81
N MET A 236 -12.60 8.28 13.00
CA MET A 236 -11.95 7.78 14.20
C MET A 236 -13.00 7.57 15.29
N VAL A 237 -13.06 6.36 15.83
CA VAL A 237 -14.03 5.96 16.86
C VAL A 237 -13.29 5.44 18.08
N GLY A 238 -13.34 6.18 19.19
CA GLY A 238 -12.65 5.83 20.43
C GLY A 238 -13.34 4.65 21.13
N LYS A 239 -12.55 3.68 21.63
CA LYS A 239 -13.05 2.51 22.35
C LYS A 239 -12.95 2.66 23.87
N ASP A 240 -11.91 3.32 24.36
CA ASP A 240 -11.76 3.66 25.78
C ASP A 240 -12.36 5.03 26.11
N GLU A 241 -12.55 5.30 27.41
CA GLU A 241 -13.17 6.53 27.89
C GLU A 241 -12.37 7.79 27.54
N VAL A 242 -11.03 7.72 27.68
CA VAL A 242 -10.15 8.85 27.41
C VAL A 242 -10.19 9.20 25.92
N MET A 243 -10.08 8.21 25.05
CA MET A 243 -10.15 8.40 23.61
C MET A 243 -11.53 8.90 23.17
N ARG A 244 -12.63 8.41 23.78
CA ARG A 244 -13.97 8.97 23.53
C ARG A 244 -14.09 10.43 23.95
N LYS A 245 -13.54 10.82 25.11
CA LYS A 245 -13.55 12.22 25.57
C LYS A 245 -12.75 13.11 24.64
N ILE A 246 -11.53 12.70 24.32
CA ILE A 246 -10.67 13.37 23.34
C ILE A 246 -11.44 13.54 22.02
N LEU A 247 -12.08 12.50 21.50
CA LEU A 247 -12.83 12.56 20.25
C LEU A 247 -14.17 13.29 20.31
N ASN A 248 -14.72 13.56 21.50
CA ASN A 248 -15.98 14.29 21.73
C ASN A 248 -15.77 15.74 22.19
N SER A 249 -14.52 16.12 22.50
CA SER A 249 -14.13 17.49 22.83
C SER A 249 -14.35 18.44 21.66
N SER A 250 -15.00 19.60 21.84
CA SER A 250 -15.23 20.60 20.78
C SER A 250 -13.94 21.18 20.18
N ALA A 251 -12.83 21.15 20.93
CA ALA A 251 -11.51 21.56 20.44
C ALA A 251 -10.91 20.55 19.44
N PHE A 252 -11.31 19.28 19.54
CA PHE A 252 -10.67 18.16 18.87
C PHE A 252 -11.61 17.45 17.88
N THR A 253 -12.89 17.25 18.22
CA THR A 253 -14.01 16.70 17.39
C THR A 253 -14.09 17.29 16.00
N ASN A 254 -14.17 18.63 15.92
CA ASN A 254 -14.42 19.37 14.67
C ASN A 254 -13.39 19.05 13.60
N ASN A 255 -12.22 18.57 14.02
CA ASN A 255 -11.18 18.16 13.11
C ASN A 255 -10.98 16.63 13.13
N LEU A 256 -11.04 15.89 14.24
CA LEU A 256 -10.49 14.51 14.32
C LEU A 256 -11.47 13.36 14.08
N ALA A 257 -12.74 13.51 14.43
CA ALA A 257 -13.68 12.39 14.41
C ALA A 257 -14.04 11.95 12.98
N SER A 258 -14.19 12.90 12.06
CA SER A 258 -14.49 12.63 10.66
C SER A 258 -13.97 13.72 9.74
N VAL A 259 -13.21 13.36 8.70
CA VAL A 259 -12.66 14.32 7.72
C VAL A 259 -12.75 13.74 6.32
N ASN A 260 -13.00 14.61 5.34
CA ASN A 260 -12.95 14.28 3.93
C ASN A 260 -11.77 14.99 3.25
N TYR A 261 -10.99 14.23 2.49
CA TYR A 261 -9.93 14.71 1.63
C TYR A 261 -10.31 14.44 0.18
N PRO A 262 -10.67 15.46 -0.60
CA PRO A 262 -10.97 15.28 -2.02
C PRO A 262 -9.69 15.07 -2.83
N ASN A 263 -9.80 14.41 -3.99
CA ASN A 263 -8.75 14.34 -5.01
C ASN A 263 -7.37 13.83 -4.49
N GLN A 264 -7.40 12.82 -3.64
CA GLN A 264 -6.22 12.11 -3.15
C GLN A 264 -5.76 11.05 -4.15
N ALA A 265 -4.57 10.50 -3.92
CA ALA A 265 -4.07 9.36 -4.67
C ALA A 265 -3.31 8.40 -3.76
N VAL A 266 -3.56 7.10 -3.93
CA VAL A 266 -2.79 6.03 -3.28
C VAL A 266 -1.81 5.46 -4.29
N ASN A 267 -0.50 5.54 -4.03
CA ASN A 267 0.48 4.89 -4.88
C ASN A 267 0.46 3.37 -4.64
N LEU A 268 -0.06 2.60 -5.59
CA LEU A 268 -0.23 1.15 -5.47
C LEU A 268 1.05 0.36 -5.75
N LEU A 269 2.05 0.96 -6.40
CA LEU A 269 3.27 0.25 -6.83
C LEU A 269 4.02 -0.43 -5.66
N PRO A 270 4.27 0.23 -4.51
CA PRO A 270 4.97 -0.41 -3.40
C PRO A 270 4.24 -1.66 -2.87
N TYR A 271 2.92 -1.65 -2.83
CA TYR A 271 2.13 -2.80 -2.39
C TYR A 271 2.19 -3.94 -3.40
N VAL A 272 2.15 -3.63 -4.69
CA VAL A 272 2.37 -4.62 -5.75
C VAL A 272 3.74 -5.25 -5.59
N LEU A 273 4.80 -4.45 -5.47
CA LEU A 273 6.15 -4.94 -5.32
C LEU A 273 6.29 -5.78 -4.04
N TYR A 274 5.78 -5.33 -2.90
CA TYR A 274 5.76 -6.12 -1.67
C TYR A 274 5.00 -7.44 -1.83
N SER A 275 3.90 -7.47 -2.59
CA SER A 275 3.10 -8.68 -2.77
C SER A 275 3.77 -9.76 -3.63
N ILE A 276 4.77 -9.41 -4.43
CA ILE A 276 5.48 -10.30 -5.37
C ILE A 276 6.93 -10.60 -4.98
N LEU A 277 7.47 -9.91 -3.96
CA LEU A 277 8.75 -10.22 -3.32
C LEU A 277 8.62 -11.33 -2.29
#